data_AF-A0A4P9VN70-F1
#
_entry.id   AF-A0A4P9VN70-F1
#
_cell.length_a   1.000
_cell.length_b   1.000
_cell.length_c   1.000
_cell.angle_alpha   90.00
_cell.angle_beta   90.00
_cell.angle_gamma   90.00
#
_symmetry.space_group_name_H-M   'P 1'
#
loop_
_entity.id
_entity.type
_entity.pdbx_description
1 polymer ?
#
loop_
_entity_poly.entity_id
_entity_poly.type
_entity_poly.pdbx_seq_one_letter_code
_entity_poly.pdbx_strand_id
1 'polypeptide(L)'
;MPEIIVTIAGFFPMIIFPAATVIQLVALLKSKTGKGVSKMTWFLFGIANIGAYLMSPQNYASIQSIVGFLGTALIDFVIVFLAFKFDLSERNEASRCSAAVTN
;
A
#
# COMPACT_ATOMS: atom_id res chain seq x y z
N MET A 1 -4.55 -14.23 30.31
CA MET A 1 -3.68 -14.74 29.23
C MET A 1 -2.24 -14.45 29.64
N PRO A 2 -1.23 -15.26 29.30
CA PRO A 2 0.15 -14.95 29.68
C PRO A 2 0.57 -13.64 29.01
N GLU A 3 0.96 -12.64 29.81
CA GLU A 3 1.38 -11.29 29.38
C GLU A 3 2.35 -11.32 28.20
N ILE A 4 3.27 -12.30 28.18
CA ILE A 4 4.28 -12.47 27.13
C ILE A 4 3.68 -12.64 25.72
N ILE A 5 2.52 -13.31 25.61
CA ILE A 5 1.88 -13.59 24.32
C ILE A 5 1.32 -12.30 23.74
N VAL A 6 0.72 -11.45 24.57
CA VAL A 6 0.16 -10.16 24.15
C VAL A 6 1.26 -9.20 23.75
N THR A 7 2.36 -9.14 24.52
CA THR A 7 3.51 -8.30 24.19
C THR A 7 4.13 -8.70 22.86
N ILE A 8 4.43 -9.98 22.65
CA ILE A 8 5.02 -10.46 21.40
C ILE A 8 4.04 -10.27 20.24
N ALA A 9 2.77 -10.66 20.40
CA ALA A 9 1.76 -10.53 19.36
C ALA A 9 1.50 -9.07 18.95
N GLY A 10 1.68 -8.10 19.84
CA GLY A 10 1.58 -6.67 19.53
C GLY A 10 2.71 -6.15 18.62
N PHE A 11 3.91 -6.76 18.66
CA PHE A 11 5.04 -6.38 17.82
C PHE A 11 4.95 -6.93 16.39
N PHE A 12 4.32 -8.09 16.21
CA PHE A 12 4.22 -8.76 14.90
C PHE A 12 3.57 -7.86 13.82
N PRO A 13 2.37 -7.29 14.03
CA PRO A 13 1.73 -6.39 13.07
C PRO A 13 2.60 -5.18 12.70
N MET A 14 3.30 -4.61 13.67
CA MET A 14 4.10 -3.40 13.51
C MET A 14 5.29 -3.62 12.55
N ILE A 15 5.80 -4.84 12.44
CA ILE A 15 6.93 -5.16 11.56
C ILE A 15 6.43 -5.76 10.25
N ILE A 16 5.48 -6.70 10.32
CA ILE A 16 5.04 -7.46 9.16
C ILE A 16 4.28 -6.59 8.17
N PHE A 17 3.38 -5.71 8.63
CA PHE A 17 2.58 -4.90 7.72
C PHE A 17 3.44 -3.90 6.92
N PRO A 18 4.32 -3.08 7.55
CA PRO A 18 5.19 -2.20 6.78
C PRO A 18 6.13 -2.96 5.83
N ALA A 19 6.66 -4.12 6.26
CA ALA A 19 7.50 -4.94 5.39
C ALA A 19 6.72 -5.46 4.17
N ALA A 20 5.50 -5.95 4.37
CA ALA A 20 4.63 -6.41 3.29
C ALA A 20 4.27 -5.26 2.32
N THR A 21 3.99 -4.06 2.84
CA THR A 21 3.72 -2.86 2.03
C THR A 21 4.92 -2.49 1.15
N VAL A 22 6.13 -2.50 1.70
CA VAL A 22 7.36 -2.25 0.91
C VAL A 22 7.58 -3.33 -0.14
N ILE A 23 7.43 -4.61 0.23
CA ILE A 23 7.54 -5.73 -0.72
C ILE A 23 6.53 -5.58 -1.85
N GLN A 24 5.28 -5.22 -1.55
CA GLN A 24 4.25 -4.99 -2.56
C GLN A 24 4.64 -3.86 -3.51
N LEU A 25 5.10 -2.72 -2.98
CA LEU A 25 5.52 -1.59 -3.79
C LEU A 25 6.64 -1.98 -4.75
N VAL A 26 7.67 -2.68 -4.24
CA VAL A 26 8.80 -3.15 -5.05
C VAL A 26 8.33 -4.15 -6.10
N ALA A 27 7.44 -5.07 -5.76
CA ALA A 27 6.88 -6.05 -6.70
C ALA A 27 6.11 -5.34 -7.83
N LEU A 28 5.27 -4.36 -7.50
CA LEU A 28 4.50 -3.57 -8.46
C LEU A 28 5.41 -2.77 -9.40
N LEU A 29 6.47 -2.15 -8.87
CA LEU A 29 7.46 -1.41 -9.67
C LEU A 29 8.25 -2.32 -10.61
N LYS A 30 8.58 -3.55 -10.18
CA LYS A 30 9.30 -4.54 -10.99
C LYS A 30 8.41 -5.15 -12.07
N SER A 31 7.18 -5.51 -11.72
CA SER A 31 6.25 -6.17 -12.64
C SER A 31 5.63 -5.20 -13.64
N LYS A 32 5.54 -3.90 -13.28
CA LYS A 32 4.87 -2.85 -14.05
C LYS A 32 3.45 -3.21 -14.48
N THR A 33 2.78 -4.08 -13.71
CA THR A 33 1.39 -4.47 -13.93
C THR A 33 0.60 -4.31 -12.63
N GLY A 34 -0.61 -3.77 -12.74
CA GLY A 34 -1.56 -3.65 -11.61
C GLY A 34 -2.34 -4.95 -11.35
N LYS A 35 -2.12 -6.00 -12.14
CA LYS A 35 -2.82 -7.29 -12.01
C LYS A 35 -2.53 -7.94 -10.66
N GLY A 36 -3.59 -8.44 -10.02
CA GLY A 36 -3.53 -9.08 -8.70
C GLY A 36 -3.48 -8.10 -7.52
N VAL A 37 -3.41 -6.79 -7.76
CA VAL A 37 -3.35 -5.77 -6.71
C VAL A 37 -4.72 -5.13 -6.51
N SER A 38 -5.34 -5.38 -5.35
CA SER A 38 -6.65 -4.81 -5.02
C SER A 38 -6.53 -3.32 -4.67
N LYS A 39 -6.85 -2.46 -5.63
CA LYS A 39 -6.83 -0.99 -5.47
C LYS A 39 -7.66 -0.52 -4.29
N MET A 40 -8.85 -1.11 -4.08
CA MET A 40 -9.74 -0.74 -2.97
C MET A 40 -9.14 -1.11 -1.62
N THR A 41 -8.49 -2.28 -1.52
CA THR A 41 -7.83 -2.72 -0.28
C THR A 41 -6.70 -1.77 0.09
N TRP A 42 -5.81 -1.43 -0.85
CA TRP A 42 -4.71 -0.50 -0.60
C TRP A 42 -5.20 0.92 -0.28
N PHE A 43 -6.26 1.37 -0.92
CA PHE A 43 -6.88 2.66 -0.59
C PHE A 43 -7.42 2.70 0.84
N LEU A 44 -8.13 1.63 1.27
CA LEU A 44 -8.63 1.51 2.62
C LEU A 44 -7.50 1.40 3.66
N PHE A 45 -6.39 0.74 3.33
CA PHE A 45 -5.21 0.73 4.21
C PHE A 45 -4.58 2.11 4.37
N GLY A 46 -4.49 2.91 3.30
CA GLY A 46 -4.07 4.30 3.40
C GLY A 46 -4.96 5.12 4.35
N ILE A 47 -6.28 4.97 4.24
CA ILE A 47 -7.24 5.60 5.16
C ILE A 47 -7.07 5.08 6.59
N ALA A 48 -6.90 3.78 6.77
CA ALA A 48 -6.72 3.17 8.09
C ALA A 48 -5.46 3.68 8.78
N ASN A 49 -4.35 3.84 8.05
CA ASN A 49 -3.11 4.39 8.57
C ASN A 49 -3.26 5.87 8.97
N ILE A 50 -3.99 6.68 8.19
CA ILE A 50 -4.35 8.06 8.61
C ILE A 50 -5.21 8.03 9.88
N GLY A 51 -6.21 7.15 9.95
CA GLY A 51 -7.07 6.98 11.12
C GLY A 51 -6.27 6.61 12.37
N ALA A 52 -5.33 5.66 12.25
CA ALA A 52 -4.44 5.24 13.33
C ALA A 52 -3.56 6.38 13.84
N TYR A 53 -3.08 7.25 12.94
CA TYR A 53 -2.36 8.47 13.33
C TYR A 53 -3.26 9.43 14.11
N LEU A 54 -4.49 9.70 13.63
CA LEU A 54 -5.45 10.58 14.31
C LEU A 54 -5.85 10.06 15.70
N MET A 55 -5.93 8.74 15.87
CA MET A 55 -6.22 8.08 17.14
C MET A 55 -5.03 8.00 18.12
N SER A 56 -3.88 8.57 17.78
CA SER A 56 -2.66 8.55 18.62
C SER A 56 -2.37 9.92 19.28
N PRO A 57 -3.25 10.43 20.18
CA PRO A 57 -3.20 11.83 20.61
C PRO A 57 -1.99 12.23 21.46
N GLN A 58 -1.33 11.25 22.10
CA GLN A 58 -0.17 11.50 22.95
C GLN A 58 1.14 11.53 22.17
N ASN A 59 1.14 11.13 20.89
CA ASN A 59 2.36 10.89 20.10
C ASN A 59 2.35 11.56 18.71
N TYR A 60 1.49 12.54 18.46
CA TYR A 60 1.42 13.26 17.17
C TYR A 60 2.79 13.82 16.72
N ALA A 61 3.62 14.26 17.67
CA ALA A 61 4.94 14.83 17.40
C ALA A 61 6.08 13.79 17.36
N SER A 62 5.80 12.50 17.62
CA SER A 62 6.86 11.49 17.54
C SER A 62 7.16 11.20 16.07
N ILE A 63 8.45 11.28 15.71
CA ILE A 63 8.91 10.95 14.35
C ILE A 63 8.48 9.53 13.95
N GLN A 64 8.38 8.63 14.93
CA GLN A 64 7.97 7.24 14.74
C GLN A 64 6.49 7.11 14.36
N SER A 65 5.58 7.87 14.97
CA SER A 65 4.15 7.85 14.58
C SER A 65 3.93 8.52 13.22
N ILE A 66 4.66 9.59 12.91
CA ILE A 66 4.56 10.27 11.62
C ILE A 66 5.06 9.34 10.51
N VAL A 67 6.30 8.84 10.62
CA VAL A 67 6.88 7.98 9.59
C VAL A 67 6.17 6.62 9.54
N GLY A 68 5.80 6.06 10.68
CA GLY A 68 5.16 4.74 10.78
C GLY A 68 3.73 4.72 10.24
N PHE A 69 2.92 5.76 10.47
CA PHE A 69 1.53 5.78 10.01
C PHE A 69 1.35 6.64 8.75
N LEU A 70 1.71 7.93 8.77
CA LEU A 70 1.55 8.78 7.59
C LEU A 70 2.48 8.36 6.45
N GLY A 71 3.72 7.95 6.76
CA GLY A 71 4.64 7.40 5.76
C GLY A 71 4.10 6.13 5.10
N THR A 72 3.56 5.21 5.90
CA THR A 72 2.92 3.99 5.36
C THR A 72 1.67 4.32 4.55
N ALA A 73 0.83 5.24 5.02
CA ALA A 73 -0.35 5.71 4.28
C ALA A 73 0.03 6.28 2.90
N LEU A 74 1.12 7.06 2.83
CA LEU A 74 1.63 7.58 1.57
C LEU A 74 2.03 6.45 0.62
N ILE A 75 2.72 5.43 1.12
CA ILE A 75 3.10 4.26 0.31
C ILE A 75 1.85 3.53 -0.20
N ASP A 76 0.83 3.36 0.64
CA ASP A 76 -0.42 2.70 0.26
C ASP A 76 -1.11 3.45 -0.91
N PHE A 77 -1.19 4.79 -0.84
CA PHE A 77 -1.73 5.58 -1.95
C PHE A 77 -0.86 5.54 -3.20
N VAL A 78 0.47 5.48 -3.05
CA VAL A 78 1.40 5.29 -4.18
C VAL A 78 1.14 3.94 -4.86
N ILE A 79 0.91 2.87 -4.10
CA ILE A 79 0.55 1.55 -4.65
C ILE A 79 -0.75 1.65 -5.45
N VAL A 80 -1.78 2.32 -4.93
CA VAL A 80 -3.05 2.53 -5.65
C VAL A 80 -2.81 3.30 -6.95
N PHE A 81 -2.09 4.42 -6.88
CA PHE A 81 -1.78 5.25 -8.04
C PHE A 81 -1.05 4.47 -9.13
N LEU A 82 0.01 3.75 -8.76
CA LEU A 82 0.79 2.93 -9.68
C LEU A 82 -0.04 1.78 -10.27
N ALA A 83 -0.88 1.13 -9.46
CA ALA A 83 -1.78 0.08 -9.93
C ALA A 83 -2.83 0.59 -10.93
N PHE A 84 -3.27 1.85 -10.83
CA PHE A 84 -4.10 2.48 -11.86
C PHE A 84 -3.30 2.84 -13.11
N LYS A 85 -2.11 3.42 -12.94
CA LYS A 85 -1.23 3.82 -14.04
C LYS A 85 -0.86 2.63 -14.93
N PHE A 86 -0.49 1.50 -14.34
CA PHE A 86 -0.11 0.31 -15.08
C PHE A 86 -1.28 -0.34 -15.81
N ASP A 87 -2.45 -0.45 -15.18
CA ASP A 87 -3.66 -0.94 -15.87
C ASP A 87 -4.06 -0.06 -17.06
N LEU A 88 -3.89 1.26 -16.95
CA LEU A 88 -4.17 2.17 -18.05
C LEU A 88 -3.17 2.00 -19.20
N SER A 89 -1.88 1.80 -18.89
CA SER A 89 -0.84 1.52 -19.89
C SER A 89 -1.18 0.24 -20.68
N GLU A 90 -1.51 -0.84 -19.98
CA GLU A 90 -1.89 -2.11 -20.60
C GLU A 90 -3.14 -1.96 -21.51
N ARG A 91 -4.16 -1.21 -21.06
CA ARG A 91 -5.35 -0.94 -21.88
C ARG A 91 -5.03 -0.16 -23.14
N ASN A 92 -4.21 0.89 -23.04
CA ASN A 92 -3.83 1.72 -24.19
C ASN A 92 -3.03 0.94 -25.23
N GLU A 93 -2.11 0.08 -24.79
CA GLU A 93 -1.34 -0.80 -25.67
C GLU A 93 -2.25 -1.80 -26.40
N ALA A 94 -3.22 -2.40 -25.70
CA ALA A 94 -4.19 -3.31 -26.31
C ALA A 94 -5.07 -2.63 -27.37
N SER A 95 -5.57 -1.42 -27.08
CA SER A 95 -6.37 -0.64 -28.04
C SER A 95 -5.58 -0.28 -29.30
N ARG A 96 -4.29 0.04 -29.17
CA ARG A 96 -3.41 0.33 -30.32
C ARG A 96 -3.16 -0.90 -31.18
N CYS A 97 -2.95 -2.07 -30.58
CA CYS A 97 -2.75 -3.32 -31.32
C CYS A 97 -4.02 -3.69 -32.12
N SER A 98 -5.20 -3.56 -31.51
CA SER A 98 -6.47 -3.79 -32.21
C SER A 98 -6.66 -2.88 -33.42
N ALA A 99 -6.29 -1.59 -33.32
CA ALA A 99 -6.40 -0.63 -34.42
C ALA A 99 -5.40 -0.91 -35.56
N ALA A 100 -4.24 -1.49 -35.25
CA ALA A 100 -3.22 -1.86 -36.24
C ALA A 100 -3.59 -3.11 -37.05
N VAL A 101 -4.39 -4.03 -36.49
CA VAL A 101 -4.84 -5.25 -37.18
C VAL A 101 -6.03 -5.00 -38.12
N THR A 102 -6.81 -3.95 -37.86
CA THR A 102 -8.01 -3.60 -38.65
C THR A 102 -7.75 -2.68 -39.85
N ASN A 103 -6.52 -2.17 -40.00
CA ASN A 103 -6.09 -1.38 -41.17
C ASN A 103 -5.18 -2.22 -42.06
#